data_AF-A0A062XVX0-F1
#
_entry.id   AF-A0A062XVX0-F1
#
_cell.length_a   1.000
_cell.length_b   1.000
_cell.length_c   1.000
_cell.angle_alpha   90.00
_cell.angle_beta   90.00
_cell.angle_gamma   90.00
#
_symmetry.space_group_name_H-M   'P 1'
#
loop_
_entity.id
_entity.type
_entity.pdbx_description
1 polymer ?
#
loop_
_entity_poly.entity_id
_entity_poly.type
_entity_poly.pdbx_seq_one_letter_code
_entity_poly.pdbx_strand_id
1 'polypeptide(L)'
;MRVPTVLVALTVIALGACGGKKEEQTAKVNLGEQLAKVKALHAQHLEKAQKLRELRNELASLKAKPKLDAVESQRKQALEEEIKQASKELDKVFTDDQNELASFLNTALNDAPQAPETLEGLKIYAEDTILNAKDFMNEAGDYRKAVELLETAQSYFEGVSAPVPAELKSLLEEARKFRFITKERFDQVQKGMTAEQVKAITGTPLALNIREQEVKGKKVTIWLFRSESGDIASFFFDDKGKLYSKDWKAGK
;
A
#
# COMPACT_ATOMS: atom_id res chain seq x y z
N MET A 1 5.10 7.52 11.30
CA MET A 1 5.15 8.17 9.97
C MET A 1 3.74 8.20 9.42
N ARG A 2 3.18 9.39 9.17
CA ARG A 2 1.91 9.52 8.45
C ARG A 2 2.25 9.48 6.97
N VAL A 3 1.97 8.36 6.31
CA VAL A 3 1.88 8.32 4.85
C VAL A 3 0.71 9.23 4.48
N PRO A 4 0.88 10.25 3.63
CA PRO A 4 -0.25 11.01 3.13
C PRO A 4 -1.09 10.06 2.28
N THR A 5 -2.17 9.54 2.85
CA THR A 5 -3.18 8.77 2.13
C THR A 5 -3.91 9.73 1.20
N VAL A 6 -3.36 9.99 0.01
CA VAL A 6 -4.09 10.67 -1.05
C VAL A 6 -5.04 9.63 -1.64
N LEU A 7 -6.25 9.61 -1.11
CA LEU A 7 -7.36 8.84 -1.63
C LEU A 7 -7.77 9.44 -2.98
N VAL A 8 -7.27 8.90 -4.08
CA VAL A 8 -7.77 9.27 -5.42
C VAL A 8 -9.12 8.59 -5.62
N ALA A 9 -10.18 9.29 -5.24
CA ALA A 9 -11.55 8.93 -5.60
C ALA A 9 -11.81 9.37 -7.05
N LEU A 10 -11.69 8.44 -8.00
CA LEU A 10 -12.21 8.61 -9.36
C LEU A 10 -13.74 8.71 -9.29
N THR A 11 -14.24 9.94 -9.14
CA THR A 11 -15.66 10.22 -9.06
C THR A 11 -16.15 10.46 -10.48
N VAL A 12 -16.86 9.47 -11.05
CA VAL A 12 -17.50 9.59 -12.36
C VAL A 12 -18.69 10.55 -12.23
N ILE A 13 -18.54 11.78 -12.70
CA ILE A 13 -19.66 12.73 -12.82
C ILE A 13 -20.34 12.45 -14.15
N ALA A 14 -21.50 11.79 -14.10
CA ALA A 14 -22.40 11.69 -15.24
C ALA A 14 -23.14 13.03 -15.43
N LEU A 15 -22.76 13.80 -16.45
CA LEU A 15 -23.54 14.96 -16.91
C LEU A 15 -24.25 14.62 -18.21
N GLY A 16 -25.57 14.82 -18.19
CA GLY A 16 -26.51 14.50 -19.25
C GLY A 16 -26.34 15.33 -20.51
N ALA A 17 -26.73 14.70 -21.61
CA ALA A 17 -26.74 15.25 -22.96
C ALA A 17 -27.75 16.38 -23.14
N CYS A 18 -27.33 17.44 -23.85
CA CYS A 18 -28.20 18.31 -24.65
C CYS A 18 -27.41 18.97 -25.80
N GLY A 19 -27.71 18.54 -27.03
CA GLY A 19 -27.84 19.35 -28.25
C GLY A 19 -26.74 20.32 -28.68
N GLY A 20 -25.98 19.94 -29.71
CA GLY A 20 -25.24 20.89 -30.55
C GLY A 20 -24.17 20.22 -31.41
N LYS A 21 -24.51 19.86 -32.67
CA LYS A 21 -23.53 19.43 -33.68
C LYS A 21 -22.57 20.59 -33.98
N LYS A 22 -21.35 20.52 -33.44
CA LYS A 22 -20.13 20.99 -34.09
C LYS A 22 -19.27 19.76 -34.29
N GLU A 23 -18.87 19.49 -35.52
CA GLU A 23 -17.73 18.63 -35.79
C GLU A 23 -16.49 19.35 -35.25
N GLU A 24 -16.24 19.21 -33.95
CA GLU A 24 -14.89 19.35 -33.43
C GLU A 24 -14.10 18.22 -34.07
N GLN A 25 -13.12 18.58 -34.89
CA GLN A 25 -11.96 17.74 -35.10
C GLN A 25 -11.30 17.56 -33.73
N THR A 26 -11.81 16.62 -32.93
CA THR A 26 -11.10 16.08 -31.79
C THR A 26 -9.77 15.60 -32.34
N ALA A 27 -8.69 16.31 -32.01
CA ALA A 27 -7.34 15.82 -32.25
C ALA A 27 -7.33 14.37 -31.76
N LYS A 28 -7.13 13.41 -32.67
CA LYS A 28 -7.10 11.99 -32.30
C LYS A 28 -6.11 11.85 -31.15
N VAL A 29 -6.62 11.49 -29.98
CA VAL A 29 -5.82 11.29 -28.78
C VAL A 29 -4.67 10.35 -29.15
N ASN A 30 -3.44 10.84 -29.08
CA ASN A 30 -2.27 10.03 -29.34
C ASN A 30 -1.92 9.26 -28.06
N LEU A 31 -2.60 8.13 -27.85
CA LEU A 31 -2.37 7.27 -26.67
C LEU A 31 -0.91 6.83 -26.55
N GLY A 32 -0.20 6.64 -27.67
CA GLY A 32 1.22 6.29 -27.65
C GLY A 32 2.09 7.37 -27.01
N GLU A 33 1.86 8.64 -27.35
CA GLU A 33 2.59 9.77 -26.78
C GLU A 33 2.25 9.99 -25.29
N GLN A 34 0.97 9.89 -24.92
CA GLN A 34 0.55 10.00 -23.53
C GLN A 34 1.13 8.85 -22.69
N LEU A 35 1.09 7.61 -23.19
CA LEU A 35 1.67 6.46 -22.51
C LEU A 35 3.19 6.60 -22.36
N ALA A 36 3.89 7.14 -23.36
CA ALA A 36 5.32 7.42 -23.24
C ALA A 36 5.62 8.40 -22.11
N LYS A 37 4.77 9.42 -21.93
CA LYS A 37 4.87 10.36 -20.81
C LYS A 37 4.59 9.71 -19.46
N VAL A 38 3.54 8.87 -19.37
CA VAL A 38 3.25 8.05 -18.17
C VAL A 38 4.47 7.20 -17.81
N LYS A 39 5.02 6.43 -18.77
CA LYS A 39 6.19 5.59 -18.53
C LYS A 39 7.41 6.38 -18.07
N ALA A 40 7.65 7.55 -18.65
CA ALA A 40 8.77 8.41 -18.28
C ALA A 40 8.64 8.98 -16.87
N LEU A 41 7.43 9.38 -16.45
CA LEU A 41 7.15 9.84 -15.09
C LEU A 41 7.23 8.70 -14.08
N HIS A 42 6.65 7.55 -14.41
CA HIS A 42 6.69 6.36 -13.57
C HIS A 42 8.13 5.86 -13.34
N ALA A 43 8.95 5.82 -14.39
CA ALA A 43 10.37 5.48 -14.25
C ALA A 43 11.13 6.46 -13.32
N GLN A 44 10.87 7.76 -13.46
CA GLN A 44 11.45 8.78 -12.57
C GLN A 44 10.97 8.63 -11.12
N HIS A 45 9.70 8.28 -10.93
CA HIS A 45 9.15 7.99 -9.61
C HIS A 45 9.89 6.81 -8.97
N LEU A 46 10.00 5.68 -9.66
CA LEU A 46 10.71 4.49 -9.16
C LEU A 46 12.18 4.78 -8.84
N GLU A 47 12.88 5.51 -9.71
CA GLU A 47 14.27 5.91 -9.50
C GLU A 47 14.43 6.76 -8.23
N LYS A 48 13.60 7.80 -8.06
CA LYS A 48 13.64 8.66 -6.87
C LYS A 48 13.25 7.92 -5.60
N ALA A 49 12.27 7.02 -5.67
CA ALA A 49 11.88 6.18 -4.55
C ALA A 49 13.03 5.27 -4.09
N GLN A 50 13.72 4.65 -5.05
CA GLN A 50 14.89 3.82 -4.79
C GLN A 50 16.03 4.65 -4.18
N LYS A 51 16.32 5.83 -4.74
CA LYS A 51 17.35 6.73 -4.20
C LYS A 51 17.07 7.13 -2.76
N LEU A 52 15.82 7.50 -2.45
CA LEU A 52 15.42 7.86 -1.09
C LEU A 52 15.56 6.68 -0.12
N ARG A 53 15.25 5.45 -0.56
CA ARG A 53 15.44 4.23 0.23
C ARG A 53 16.91 4.00 0.56
N GLU A 54 17.80 4.15 -0.42
CA GLU A 54 19.25 4.02 -0.23
C GLU A 54 19.79 5.03 0.79
N LEU A 55 19.41 6.31 0.67
CA LEU A 55 19.81 7.35 1.61
C LEU A 55 19.33 7.03 3.04
N ARG A 56 18.08 6.57 3.18
CA ARG A 56 17.51 6.17 4.48
C ARG A 56 18.25 4.98 5.09
N ASN A 57 18.63 4.00 4.27
CA ASN A 57 19.41 2.84 4.72
C ASN A 57 20.82 3.24 5.19
N GLU A 58 21.47 4.16 4.49
CA GLU A 58 22.76 4.72 4.91
C GLU A 58 22.62 5.45 6.25
N LEU A 59 21.60 6.32 6.39
CA LEU A 59 21.34 7.02 7.64
C LEU A 59 21.04 6.06 8.80
N ALA A 60 20.26 5.00 8.56
CA ALA A 60 19.95 3.98 9.57
C ALA A 60 21.23 3.25 10.02
N SER A 61 22.13 2.94 9.09
CA SER A 61 23.42 2.29 9.38
C SER A 61 24.31 3.17 10.24
N LEU A 62 24.35 4.48 9.99
CA LEU A 62 25.07 5.43 10.86
C LEU A 62 24.40 5.56 12.24
N LYS A 63 23.07 5.62 12.31
CA LYS A 63 22.34 5.70 13.59
C LYS A 63 22.50 4.45 14.47
N ALA A 64 22.79 3.30 13.88
CA ALA A 64 23.04 2.06 14.61
C ALA A 64 24.44 1.99 15.25
N LYS A 65 25.38 2.86 14.87
CA LYS A 65 26.73 2.87 15.44
C LYS A 65 26.70 3.47 16.87
N PRO A 66 27.35 2.82 17.87
CA PRO A 66 27.40 3.34 19.24
C PRO A 66 28.07 4.71 19.38
N LYS A 67 29.04 4.99 18.51
CA LYS A 67 29.77 6.26 18.46
C LYS A 67 30.15 6.54 17.01
N LEU A 68 29.95 7.80 16.59
CA LEU A 68 30.37 8.29 15.28
C LEU A 68 31.67 9.07 15.42
N ASP A 69 32.54 8.97 14.43
CA ASP A 69 33.65 9.91 14.26
C ASP A 69 33.17 11.25 13.65
N ALA A 70 34.08 12.19 13.44
CA ALA A 70 33.76 13.52 12.93
C ALA A 70 33.23 13.49 11.47
N VAL A 71 33.78 12.61 10.63
CA VAL A 71 33.39 12.47 9.21
C VAL A 71 32.01 11.82 9.13
N GLU A 72 31.78 10.77 9.91
CA GLU A 72 30.49 10.10 9.99
C GLU A 72 29.40 11.01 10.56
N SER A 73 29.75 11.87 11.53
CA SER A 73 28.83 12.87 12.08
C SER A 73 28.44 13.92 11.04
N GLN A 74 29.39 14.39 10.23
CA GLN A 74 29.11 15.29 9.11
C GLN A 74 28.28 14.61 8.02
N ARG A 75 28.61 13.36 7.65
CA ARG A 75 27.84 12.59 6.66
C ARG A 75 26.41 12.35 7.12
N LYS A 76 26.19 12.05 8.41
CA LYS A 76 24.85 11.92 8.99
C LYS A 76 24.02 13.20 8.80
N GLN A 77 24.59 14.37 9.08
CA GLN A 77 23.90 15.64 8.90
C GLN A 77 23.59 15.93 7.42
N ALA A 78 24.54 15.66 6.53
CA ALA A 78 24.33 15.79 5.09
C ALA A 78 23.21 14.85 4.59
N LEU A 79 23.21 13.59 5.03
CA LEU A 79 22.17 12.61 4.71
C LEU A 79 20.79 13.05 5.17
N GLU A 80 20.67 13.66 6.35
CA GLU A 80 19.37 14.16 6.84
C GLU A 80 18.80 15.26 5.93
N GLU A 81 19.63 16.15 5.40
CA GLU A 81 19.18 17.16 4.42
C GLU A 81 18.96 16.57 3.03
N GLU A 82 19.83 15.66 2.56
CA GLU A 82 19.64 14.92 1.29
C GLU A 82 18.31 14.15 1.29
N ILE A 83 17.99 13.44 2.38
CA ILE A 83 16.73 12.71 2.55
C ILE A 83 15.53 13.66 2.50
N LYS A 84 15.64 14.83 3.13
CA LYS A 84 14.57 15.82 3.13
C LYS A 84 14.31 16.38 1.73
N GLN A 85 15.36 16.69 0.97
CA GLN A 85 15.21 17.16 -0.41
C GLN A 85 14.70 16.05 -1.33
N ALA A 86 15.30 14.86 -1.27
CA ALA A 86 14.87 13.70 -2.03
C ALA A 86 13.41 13.31 -1.74
N SER A 87 12.94 13.45 -0.49
CA SER A 87 11.53 13.23 -0.14
C SER A 87 10.60 14.24 -0.83
N LYS A 88 10.95 15.53 -0.85
CA LYS A 88 10.15 16.55 -1.54
C LYS A 88 10.10 16.34 -3.05
N GLU A 89 11.23 15.99 -3.65
CA GLU A 89 11.28 15.69 -5.08
C GLU A 89 10.45 14.44 -5.42
N LEU A 90 10.54 13.41 -4.59
CA LEU A 90 9.73 12.22 -4.72
C LEU A 90 8.24 12.55 -4.63
N ASP A 91 7.81 13.34 -3.62
CA ASP A 91 6.41 13.74 -3.46
C ASP A 91 5.88 14.47 -4.70
N LYS A 92 6.70 15.36 -5.28
CA LYS A 92 6.36 16.06 -6.52
C LYS A 92 6.20 15.09 -7.69
N VAL A 93 7.23 14.27 -7.94
CA VAL A 93 7.22 13.33 -9.07
C VAL A 93 6.11 12.29 -8.93
N PHE A 94 5.85 11.80 -7.72
CA PHE A 94 4.72 10.94 -7.42
C PHE A 94 3.39 11.60 -7.78
N THR A 95 3.19 12.87 -7.39
CA THR A 95 1.97 13.60 -7.73
C THR A 95 1.82 13.76 -9.25
N ASP A 96 2.91 14.10 -9.94
CA ASP A 96 2.91 14.25 -11.40
C ASP A 96 2.62 12.90 -12.11
N ASP A 97 3.24 11.81 -11.64
CA ASP A 97 3.04 10.43 -12.13
C ASP A 97 1.58 9.99 -11.98
N GLN A 98 1.01 10.12 -10.77
CA GLN A 98 -0.38 9.73 -10.51
C GLN A 98 -1.39 10.56 -11.32
N ASN A 99 -1.15 11.86 -11.47
CA ASN A 99 -2.01 12.73 -12.27
C ASN A 99 -1.96 12.36 -13.76
N GLU A 100 -0.77 12.09 -14.29
CA GLU A 100 -0.61 11.71 -15.70
C GLU A 100 -1.23 10.33 -15.96
N LEU A 101 -0.98 9.35 -15.09
CA LEU A 101 -1.55 8.01 -15.20
C LEU A 101 -3.09 8.05 -15.13
N ALA A 102 -3.66 8.80 -14.20
CA ALA A 102 -5.10 8.96 -14.08
C ALA A 102 -5.71 9.63 -15.33
N SER A 103 -5.07 10.68 -15.83
CA SER A 103 -5.50 11.38 -17.06
C SER A 103 -5.46 10.44 -18.28
N PHE A 104 -4.36 9.70 -18.43
CA PHE A 104 -4.19 8.69 -19.47
C PHE A 104 -5.29 7.63 -19.39
N LEU A 105 -5.47 6.99 -18.22
CA LEU A 105 -6.46 5.92 -18.05
C LEU A 105 -7.89 6.40 -18.24
N ASN A 106 -8.22 7.62 -17.79
CA ASN A 106 -9.53 8.21 -18.03
C ASN A 106 -9.83 8.35 -19.54
N THR A 107 -8.83 8.66 -20.35
CA THR A 107 -9.00 8.75 -21.79
C THR A 107 -8.99 7.37 -22.45
N ALA A 108 -7.98 6.56 -22.12
CA ALA A 108 -7.72 5.26 -22.72
C ALA A 108 -8.87 4.26 -22.49
N LEU A 109 -9.43 4.22 -21.28
CA LEU A 109 -10.53 3.31 -20.95
C LEU A 109 -11.86 3.68 -21.61
N ASN A 110 -12.08 4.97 -21.90
CA ASN A 110 -13.31 5.44 -22.55
C ASN A 110 -13.20 5.37 -24.08
N ASP A 111 -12.07 5.79 -24.65
CA ASP A 111 -11.95 6.01 -26.09
C ASP A 111 -11.33 4.81 -26.82
N ALA A 112 -10.49 4.03 -26.15
CA ALA A 112 -9.82 2.87 -26.75
C ALA A 112 -9.54 1.74 -25.72
N PRO A 113 -10.57 1.17 -25.07
CA PRO A 113 -10.40 0.18 -24.00
C PRO A 113 -9.60 -1.06 -24.41
N GLN A 114 -9.62 -1.41 -25.70
CA GLN A 114 -8.96 -2.60 -26.27
C GLN A 114 -7.56 -2.31 -26.85
N ALA A 115 -7.09 -1.07 -26.79
CA ALA A 115 -5.78 -0.71 -27.33
C ALA A 115 -4.64 -1.33 -26.49
N PRO A 116 -3.54 -1.77 -27.13
CA PRO A 116 -2.35 -2.23 -26.41
C PRO A 116 -1.84 -1.22 -25.37
N GLU A 117 -1.91 0.07 -25.70
CA GLU A 117 -1.50 1.17 -24.82
C GLU A 117 -2.33 1.21 -23.54
N THR A 118 -3.64 1.00 -23.64
CA THR A 118 -4.55 0.94 -22.49
C THR A 118 -4.16 -0.20 -21.55
N LEU A 119 -3.87 -1.38 -22.11
CA LEU A 119 -3.41 -2.53 -21.33
C LEU A 119 -2.08 -2.25 -20.63
N GLU A 120 -1.15 -1.56 -21.29
CA GLU A 120 0.12 -1.18 -20.67
C GLU A 120 -0.06 -0.17 -19.53
N GLY A 121 -0.91 0.86 -19.69
CA GLY A 121 -1.22 1.76 -18.58
C GLY A 121 -1.93 1.07 -17.41
N LEU A 122 -2.81 0.11 -17.68
CA LEU A 122 -3.42 -0.71 -16.63
C LEU A 122 -2.40 -1.56 -15.86
N LYS A 123 -1.36 -2.05 -16.53
CA LYS A 123 -0.25 -2.76 -15.86
C LYS A 123 0.52 -1.84 -14.92
N ILE A 124 0.85 -0.62 -15.35
CA ILE A 124 1.51 0.38 -14.50
C ILE A 124 0.64 0.67 -13.27
N TYR A 125 -0.67 0.90 -13.46
CA TYR A 125 -1.60 1.10 -12.36
C TYR A 125 -1.68 -0.09 -11.40
N ALA A 126 -1.67 -1.32 -11.94
CA ALA A 126 -1.66 -2.53 -11.13
C ALA A 126 -0.39 -2.66 -10.28
N GLU A 127 0.78 -2.33 -10.83
CA GLU A 127 2.06 -2.34 -10.12
C GLU A 127 2.03 -1.39 -8.91
N ASP A 128 1.61 -0.14 -9.10
CA ASP A 128 1.44 0.84 -8.02
C ASP A 128 0.42 0.36 -6.97
N THR A 129 -0.69 -0.21 -7.44
CA THR A 129 -1.75 -0.72 -6.56
C THR A 129 -1.27 -1.88 -5.70
N ILE A 130 -0.49 -2.79 -6.28
CA ILE A 130 0.13 -3.92 -5.58
C ILE A 130 1.09 -3.44 -4.50
N LEU A 131 1.93 -2.43 -4.79
CA LEU A 131 2.83 -1.85 -3.80
C LEU A 131 2.05 -1.20 -2.64
N ASN A 132 1.05 -0.37 -2.96
CA ASN A 132 0.21 0.27 -1.95
C ASN A 132 -0.54 -0.74 -1.09
N ALA A 133 -1.07 -1.81 -1.69
CA ALA A 133 -1.74 -2.87 -0.96
C ALA A 133 -0.80 -3.60 0.00
N LYS A 134 0.44 -3.89 -0.42
CA LYS A 134 1.47 -4.47 0.45
C LYS A 134 1.77 -3.58 1.65
N ASP A 135 1.82 -2.26 1.48
CA ASP A 135 2.03 -1.33 2.60
C ASP A 135 0.85 -1.33 3.58
N PHE A 136 -0.40 -1.31 3.08
CA PHE A 136 -1.57 -1.44 3.93
C PHE A 136 -1.59 -2.75 4.71
N MET A 137 -1.18 -3.86 4.09
CA MET A 137 -1.12 -5.17 4.73
C MET A 137 0.01 -5.24 5.77
N ASN A 138 1.24 -4.88 5.38
CA ASN A 138 2.43 -5.17 6.17
C ASN A 138 2.68 -4.15 7.28
N GLU A 139 2.42 -2.87 6.99
CA GLU A 139 2.70 -1.77 7.92
C GLU A 139 1.48 -1.39 8.75
N ALA A 140 0.31 -1.29 8.11
CA ALA A 140 -0.90 -0.83 8.77
C ALA A 140 -1.81 -1.97 9.30
N GLY A 141 -1.68 -3.19 8.76
CA GLY A 141 -2.61 -4.30 9.01
C GLY A 141 -4.03 -4.03 8.49
N ASP A 142 -4.21 -3.10 7.55
CA ASP A 142 -5.51 -2.76 6.95
C ASP A 142 -5.76 -3.60 5.69
N TYR A 143 -5.98 -4.89 5.91
CA TYR A 143 -6.32 -5.85 4.85
C TYR A 143 -7.62 -5.50 4.12
N ARG A 144 -8.57 -4.83 4.78
CA ARG A 144 -9.80 -4.35 4.11
C ARG A 144 -9.42 -3.34 3.03
N LYS A 145 -8.60 -2.35 3.36
CA LYS A 145 -8.17 -1.35 2.37
C LYS A 145 -7.35 -1.96 1.24
N ALA A 146 -6.47 -2.92 1.56
CA ALA A 146 -5.73 -3.66 0.55
C ALA A 146 -6.65 -4.41 -0.43
N VAL A 147 -7.67 -5.12 0.09
CA VAL A 147 -8.68 -5.81 -0.73
C VAL A 147 -9.42 -4.82 -1.64
N GLU A 148 -9.91 -3.69 -1.11
CA GLU A 148 -10.62 -2.68 -1.91
C GLU A 148 -9.79 -2.17 -3.09
N LEU A 149 -8.50 -1.89 -2.85
CA LEU A 149 -7.58 -1.42 -3.89
C LEU A 149 -7.36 -2.50 -4.97
N LEU A 150 -7.06 -3.73 -4.54
CA LEU A 150 -6.77 -4.83 -5.45
C LEU A 150 -8.00 -5.26 -6.26
N GLU A 151 -9.20 -5.27 -5.65
CA GLU A 151 -10.47 -5.54 -6.37
C GLU A 151 -10.76 -4.45 -7.41
N THR A 152 -10.54 -3.18 -7.06
CA THR A 152 -10.70 -2.07 -8.01
C THR A 152 -9.77 -2.25 -9.20
N ALA A 153 -8.49 -2.54 -8.98
CA ALA A 153 -7.55 -2.79 -10.06
C ALA A 153 -7.90 -4.02 -10.90
N GLN A 154 -8.31 -5.13 -10.27
CA GLN A 154 -8.81 -6.31 -11.00
C GLN A 154 -9.98 -5.95 -11.92
N SER A 155 -10.94 -5.15 -11.43
CA SER A 155 -12.14 -4.78 -12.18
C SER A 155 -11.85 -4.03 -13.48
N TYR A 156 -10.76 -3.25 -13.53
CA TYR A 156 -10.38 -2.56 -14.77
C TYR A 156 -9.91 -3.52 -15.86
N PHE A 157 -9.14 -4.55 -15.51
CA PHE A 157 -8.75 -5.59 -16.48
C PHE A 157 -9.94 -6.40 -16.96
N GLU A 158 -10.85 -6.76 -16.05
CA GLU A 158 -12.09 -7.46 -16.39
C GLU A 158 -12.98 -6.61 -17.30
N GLY A 159 -13.12 -5.32 -17.02
CA GLY A 159 -13.91 -4.38 -17.80
C GLY A 159 -13.44 -4.23 -19.25
N VAL A 160 -12.14 -4.42 -19.51
CA VAL A 160 -11.58 -4.44 -20.86
C VAL A 160 -11.35 -5.86 -21.39
N SER A 161 -11.85 -6.90 -20.72
CA SER A 161 -11.67 -8.31 -21.11
C SER A 161 -10.19 -8.73 -21.26
N ALA A 162 -9.29 -8.10 -20.51
CA ALA A 162 -7.87 -8.41 -20.50
C ALA A 162 -7.51 -9.41 -19.39
N PRO A 163 -6.42 -10.19 -19.56
CA PRO A 163 -5.91 -11.04 -18.49
C PRO A 163 -5.46 -10.21 -17.29
N VAL A 164 -6.08 -10.45 -16.14
CA VAL A 164 -5.67 -9.87 -14.86
C VAL A 164 -4.28 -10.42 -14.45
N PRO A 165 -3.32 -9.58 -14.05
CA PRO A 165 -1.99 -10.01 -13.64
C PRO A 165 -2.00 -11.06 -12.51
N ALA A 166 -1.15 -12.08 -12.62
CA ALA A 166 -1.10 -13.19 -11.66
C ALA A 166 -0.73 -12.73 -10.23
N GLU A 167 0.23 -11.79 -10.12
CA GLU A 167 0.62 -11.22 -8.82
C GLU A 167 -0.55 -10.48 -8.15
N LEU A 168 -1.34 -9.72 -8.93
CA LEU A 168 -2.51 -9.01 -8.42
C LEU A 168 -3.54 -9.99 -7.84
N LYS A 169 -3.86 -11.07 -8.58
CA LYS A 169 -4.77 -12.12 -8.09
C LYS A 169 -4.25 -12.78 -6.82
N SER A 170 -2.97 -13.15 -6.82
CA SER A 170 -2.35 -13.83 -5.68
C SER A 170 -2.39 -12.96 -4.42
N LEU A 171 -2.06 -11.67 -4.56
CA LEU A 171 -2.07 -10.75 -3.43
C LEU A 171 -3.49 -10.45 -2.94
N LEU A 172 -4.48 -10.38 -3.84
CA LEU A 172 -5.88 -10.21 -3.46
C LEU A 172 -6.36 -11.38 -2.60
N GLU A 173 -6.07 -12.61 -3.00
CA GLU A 173 -6.44 -13.80 -2.24
C GLU A 173 -5.73 -13.86 -0.88
N GLU A 174 -4.46 -13.45 -0.83
CA GLU A 174 -3.74 -13.30 0.43
C GLU A 174 -4.39 -12.25 1.35
N ALA A 175 -4.72 -11.07 0.81
CA ALA A 175 -5.35 -10.00 1.56
C ALA A 175 -6.72 -10.42 2.10
N ARG A 176 -7.53 -11.12 1.29
CA ARG A 176 -8.82 -11.71 1.70
C ARG A 176 -8.63 -12.73 2.82
N LYS A 177 -7.65 -13.62 2.69
CA LYS A 177 -7.31 -14.62 3.71
C LYS A 177 -6.95 -13.98 5.04
N PHE A 178 -6.14 -12.92 5.06
CA PHE A 178 -5.69 -12.29 6.31
C PHE A 178 -6.61 -11.21 6.86
N ARG A 179 -7.62 -10.78 6.10
CA ARG A 179 -8.63 -9.81 6.55
C ARG A 179 -9.32 -10.20 7.84
N PHE A 180 -9.62 -11.47 8.01
CA PHE A 180 -10.25 -12.01 9.21
C PHE A 180 -9.40 -13.11 9.81
N ILE A 181 -9.33 -13.19 11.13
CA ILE A 181 -8.70 -14.33 11.80
C ILE A 181 -9.67 -15.50 11.83
N THR A 182 -9.16 -16.72 11.59
CA THR A 182 -9.96 -17.94 11.71
C THR A 182 -9.61 -18.68 13.00
N LYS A 183 -10.50 -19.56 13.44
CA LYS A 183 -10.29 -20.33 14.67
C LYS A 183 -9.06 -21.24 14.56
N GLU A 184 -8.84 -21.84 13.40
CA GLU A 184 -7.69 -22.71 13.10
C GLU A 184 -6.37 -21.95 13.23
N ARG A 185 -6.29 -20.72 12.68
CA ARG A 185 -5.09 -19.88 12.81
C ARG A 185 -4.91 -19.37 14.23
N PHE A 186 -5.99 -19.01 14.91
CA PHE A 186 -5.91 -18.64 16.32
C PHE A 186 -5.37 -19.80 17.16
N ASP A 187 -5.79 -21.03 16.90
CA ASP A 187 -5.38 -22.21 17.66
C ASP A 187 -3.91 -22.59 17.43
N GLN A 188 -3.36 -22.32 16.24
CA GLN A 188 -1.94 -22.49 15.92
C GLN A 188 -1.00 -21.58 16.73
N VAL A 189 -1.49 -20.43 17.22
CA VAL A 189 -0.66 -19.50 17.99
C VAL A 189 -0.42 -20.05 19.41
N GLN A 190 0.85 -20.09 19.83
CA GLN A 190 1.27 -20.67 21.12
C GLN A 190 1.95 -19.66 22.04
N LYS A 191 1.83 -19.89 23.34
CA LYS A 191 2.53 -19.09 24.36
C LYS A 191 4.05 -19.14 24.12
N GLY A 192 4.71 -17.99 24.26
CA GLY A 192 6.14 -17.82 24.04
C GLY A 192 6.54 -17.42 22.61
N MET A 193 5.60 -17.42 21.66
CA MET A 193 5.85 -16.89 20.30
C MET A 193 6.19 -15.40 20.32
N THR A 194 7.06 -14.96 19.40
CA THR A 194 7.31 -13.53 19.15
C THR A 194 6.19 -12.89 18.36
N ALA A 195 6.17 -11.56 18.33
CA ALA A 195 5.33 -10.77 17.45
C ALA A 195 5.39 -11.26 15.98
N GLU A 196 6.57 -11.53 15.44
CA GLU A 196 6.78 -11.96 14.06
C GLU A 196 6.21 -13.36 13.82
N GLN A 197 6.41 -14.28 14.76
CA GLN A 197 5.84 -15.63 14.69
C GLN A 197 4.31 -15.59 14.73
N VAL A 198 3.74 -14.72 15.57
CA VAL A 198 2.28 -14.52 15.62
C VAL A 198 1.78 -13.87 14.32
N LYS A 199 2.48 -12.87 13.76
CA LYS A 199 2.12 -12.24 12.47
C LYS A 199 2.16 -13.22 11.31
N ALA A 200 3.13 -14.13 11.26
CA ALA A 200 3.22 -15.15 10.22
C ALA A 200 1.96 -16.05 10.17
N ILE A 201 1.30 -16.23 11.31
CA ILE A 201 0.07 -17.02 11.43
C ILE A 201 -1.16 -16.14 11.21
N THR A 202 -1.20 -14.97 11.83
CA THR A 202 -2.43 -14.16 11.98
C THR A 202 -2.54 -13.00 10.99
N GLY A 203 -1.45 -12.64 10.32
CA GLY A 203 -1.30 -11.36 9.63
C GLY A 203 -0.85 -10.25 10.58
N THR A 204 -0.57 -9.07 10.02
CA THR A 204 -0.28 -7.87 10.81
C THR A 204 -1.58 -7.35 11.44
N PRO A 205 -1.63 -7.11 12.76
CA PRO A 205 -2.81 -6.50 13.36
C PRO A 205 -3.03 -5.09 12.81
N LEU A 206 -4.30 -4.72 12.61
CA LEU A 206 -4.65 -3.33 12.30
C LEU A 206 -4.06 -2.41 13.37
N ALA A 207 -3.30 -1.37 12.98
CA ALA A 207 -2.61 -0.49 13.92
C ALA A 207 -3.55 0.12 14.98
N LEU A 208 -4.78 0.45 14.61
CA LEU A 208 -5.83 0.98 15.51
C LEU A 208 -6.34 -0.05 16.53
N ASN A 209 -6.09 -1.34 16.30
CA ASN A 209 -6.48 -2.45 17.16
C ASN A 209 -5.33 -2.94 18.05
N ILE A 210 -4.18 -2.27 18.03
CA ILE A 210 -3.10 -2.47 18.98
C ILE A 210 -3.36 -1.57 20.19
N ARG A 211 -3.35 -2.16 21.38
CA ARG A 211 -3.50 -1.44 22.65
C ARG A 211 -2.29 -1.70 23.53
N GLU A 212 -1.90 -0.69 24.29
CA GLU A 212 -0.90 -0.85 25.34
C GLU A 212 -1.55 -0.54 26.68
N GLN A 213 -1.26 -1.37 27.68
CA GLN A 213 -1.75 -1.16 29.05
C GLN A 213 -0.70 -1.60 30.06
N GLU A 214 -0.81 -1.10 31.28
CA GLU A 214 0.02 -1.53 32.40
C GLU A 214 -0.77 -2.47 33.32
N VAL A 215 -0.24 -3.66 33.55
CA VAL A 215 -0.84 -4.68 34.42
C VAL A 215 0.18 -5.06 35.48
N LYS A 216 -0.09 -4.72 36.74
CA LYS A 216 0.78 -5.02 37.89
C LYS A 216 2.23 -4.53 37.69
N GLY A 217 2.41 -3.31 37.20
CA GLY A 217 3.73 -2.72 36.96
C GLY A 217 4.43 -3.20 35.69
N LYS A 218 3.77 -3.99 34.83
CA LYS A 218 4.33 -4.50 33.57
C LYS A 218 3.55 -3.98 32.37
N LYS A 219 4.27 -3.53 31.35
CA LYS A 219 3.69 -3.17 30.06
C LYS A 219 3.19 -4.42 29.35
N VAL A 220 1.96 -4.36 28.86
CA VAL A 220 1.31 -5.41 28.07
C VAL A 220 0.81 -4.80 26.77
N THR A 221 1.18 -5.42 25.65
CA THR A 221 0.67 -5.05 24.33
C THR A 221 -0.41 -6.05 23.92
N ILE A 222 -1.57 -5.56 23.51
CA ILE A 222 -2.73 -6.36 23.12
C ILE A 222 -2.98 -6.15 21.64
N TRP A 223 -3.05 -7.24 20.88
CA TRP A 223 -3.49 -7.21 19.49
C TRP A 223 -4.89 -7.78 19.38
N LEU A 224 -5.77 -7.06 18.70
CA LEU A 224 -7.15 -7.48 18.48
C LEU A 224 -7.39 -7.77 16.99
N PHE A 225 -7.91 -8.96 16.71
CA PHE A 225 -8.35 -9.38 15.40
C PHE A 225 -9.84 -9.72 15.43
N ARG A 226 -10.51 -9.55 14.30
CA ARG A 226 -11.90 -9.96 14.11
C ARG A 226 -11.98 -11.19 13.23
N SER A 227 -12.86 -12.12 13.57
CA SER A 227 -13.29 -13.17 12.65
C SER A 227 -14.36 -12.64 11.70
N GLU A 228 -14.65 -13.41 10.65
CA GLU A 228 -15.72 -13.08 9.71
C GLU A 228 -17.11 -13.07 10.39
N SER A 229 -17.33 -13.95 11.37
CA SER A 229 -18.57 -14.02 12.15
C SER A 229 -18.75 -12.89 13.18
N GLY A 230 -17.74 -12.04 13.36
CA GLY A 230 -17.75 -10.95 14.35
C GLY A 230 -17.06 -11.27 15.68
N ASP A 231 -16.63 -12.51 15.90
CA ASP A 231 -15.80 -12.89 17.06
C ASP A 231 -14.52 -12.07 17.16
N ILE A 232 -14.02 -11.91 18.39
CA ILE A 232 -12.79 -11.18 18.68
C ILE A 232 -11.73 -12.14 19.20
N ALA A 233 -10.61 -12.22 18.48
CA ALA A 233 -9.39 -12.85 18.96
C ALA A 233 -8.47 -11.78 19.58
N SER A 234 -7.97 -12.05 20.78
CA SER A 234 -7.03 -11.18 21.49
C SER A 234 -5.72 -11.91 21.74
N PHE A 235 -4.60 -11.27 21.47
CA PHE A 235 -3.25 -11.77 21.74
C PHE A 235 -2.53 -10.80 22.68
N PHE A 236 -2.00 -11.32 23.78
CA PHE A 236 -1.38 -10.52 24.84
C PHE A 236 0.12 -10.79 24.90
N PHE A 237 0.91 -9.74 24.67
CA PHE A 237 2.38 -9.77 24.68
C PHE A 237 2.91 -9.12 25.95
N ASP A 238 3.94 -9.71 26.53
CA ASP A 238 4.63 -9.15 27.69
C ASP A 238 5.59 -8.02 27.30
N ASP A 239 6.27 -7.45 28.30
CA ASP A 239 7.26 -6.39 28.15
C ASP A 239 8.49 -6.80 27.32
N LYS A 240 8.68 -8.11 27.09
CA LYS A 240 9.73 -8.69 26.25
C LYS A 240 9.23 -9.03 24.85
N GLY A 241 7.98 -8.68 24.51
CA GLY A 241 7.38 -8.94 23.20
C GLY A 241 7.06 -10.42 22.96
N LYS A 242 6.92 -11.23 24.02
CA LYS A 242 6.53 -12.63 23.93
C LYS A 242 5.05 -12.79 24.25
N LEU A 243 4.35 -13.60 23.47
CA LEU A 243 2.95 -13.92 23.72
C LEU A 243 2.83 -14.66 25.06
N TYR A 244 2.15 -14.09 26.04
CA TYR A 244 1.93 -14.76 27.33
C TYR A 244 0.50 -15.29 27.50
N SER A 245 -0.47 -14.78 26.74
CA SER A 245 -1.86 -15.25 26.74
C SER A 245 -2.57 -14.96 25.41
N LYS A 246 -3.65 -15.69 25.13
CA LYS A 246 -4.57 -15.46 24.00
C LYS A 246 -6.01 -15.77 24.42
N ASP A 247 -6.98 -15.10 23.81
CA ASP A 247 -8.40 -15.27 24.12
C ASP A 247 -9.25 -15.18 22.84
N TRP A 248 -10.34 -15.96 22.78
CA TRP A 248 -11.31 -15.94 21.68
C TRP A 248 -12.69 -15.71 22.27
N LYS A 249 -13.27 -14.55 22.00
CA LYS A 249 -14.60 -14.18 22.49
C LYS A 249 -15.59 -14.18 21.34
N ALA A 250 -16.70 -14.89 21.55
CA ALA A 250 -17.82 -14.83 20.63
C ALA A 250 -18.30 -13.38 20.45
N GLY A 251 -18.53 -12.97 19.21
CA GLY A 251 -19.15 -11.70 18.88
C GLY A 251 -20.57 -11.67 19.46
N LYS A 252 -21.00 -10.51 19.96
CA LYS A 252 -22.40 -10.27 20.30
C LYS A 252 -23.16 -9.77 19.09
#